data_AF-A0A925I526-F1
#
_entry.id   AF-A0A925I526-F1
#
_cell.length_a   1.000
_cell.length_b   1.000
_cell.length_c   1.000
_cell.angle_alpha   90.00
_cell.angle_beta   90.00
_cell.angle_gamma   90.00
#
_symmetry.space_group_name_H-M   'P 1'
#
loop_
_entity.id
_entity.type
_entity.pdbx_description
1 polymer ?
#
loop_
_entity_poly.entity_id
_entity_poly.type
_entity_poly.pdbx_seq_one_letter_code
_entity_poly.pdbx_strand_id
1 'polypeptide(L)'
;MKKINLIKVLLLLLVSAMSVKSFAGKRYWLNNAAANWNTTGNWSTSSGGASGASVPGVNDTAYFDSNGKGDCSLDANISIKRIEMLSGYDSTFRQNGFTITLGTTGGTFSGGTFTGGSVSMTSSGAVVVSGCAFTTTTGTLTCSGSFTLSSGSFTQGSGTISFVAATFSGGTFTGGSGNITSSGTVTISGCAFTSTSGIFTSGGAFTFSSGSFTHNSGIVRFTNTCTITGNITFYNLKLDATSAAKTYTIASGNTLQVDSSLYFTGNNSITVNTGTIDAKKNVYLTSSAGTGGGSATLKFTGSGSQTLSGPANFQDYLPNVDINKTDTLHLANKIRVAGNWTRTAGVVDGGSSTVTFINTKTITGSQTLNKVYIQATAAATVTIAASTTLTVVSDFKILNNGGTGFAITINTGSIDAKGDIYLANDVTGGGGSATINIVGTGTQTIYGSTTAGNSPLPGVNINKASGTLYFSDYVNVAGNWAHTTGTISQGTSIIYFSGTNTISTSDSLKTVTFHTGTHTISSGKTIIVDSLLTIAGSTINTGTINARANLVIGSVATTGGGNATLNINGTGNQSLTGNSTTGNDRLPNTVINKSAGTLSVTNTVSIGGNFTYT
;
A
#
# COMPACT_ATOMS: atom_id res chain seq x y z
N MET A 1 9.06 5.68 93.97
CA MET A 1 8.09 6.50 93.18
C MET A 1 8.74 7.82 92.76
N LYS A 2 9.36 7.88 91.58
CA LYS A 2 9.62 9.17 90.91
C LYS A 2 8.41 9.45 90.03
N LYS A 3 7.57 10.41 90.43
CA LYS A 3 6.45 10.90 89.61
C LYS A 3 7.05 11.52 88.34
N ILE A 4 7.20 10.73 87.29
CA ILE A 4 7.36 11.26 85.93
C ILE A 4 6.13 12.14 85.70
N ASN A 5 6.37 13.43 85.50
CA ASN A 5 5.33 14.42 85.36
C ASN A 5 4.50 14.05 84.12
N LEU A 6 3.33 13.43 84.35
CA LEU A 6 2.47 12.85 83.32
C LEU A 6 2.14 13.88 82.22
N ILE A 7 2.10 15.17 82.59
CA ILE A 7 1.93 16.30 81.68
C ILE A 7 3.09 16.43 80.68
N LYS A 8 4.35 16.18 81.09
CA LYS A 8 5.53 16.24 80.18
C LYS A 8 5.56 15.06 79.21
N VAL A 9 5.14 13.87 79.65
CA VAL A 9 5.04 12.69 78.77
C VAL A 9 3.86 12.82 77.81
N LEU A 10 2.74 13.38 78.27
CA LEU A 10 1.58 13.68 77.42
C LEU A 10 1.90 14.78 76.40
N LEU A 11 2.65 15.84 76.77
CA LEU A 11 3.11 16.86 75.82
C LEU A 11 4.08 16.30 74.77
N LEU A 12 5.01 15.43 75.18
CA LEU A 12 5.98 14.81 74.26
C LEU A 12 5.29 13.84 73.29
N LEU A 13 4.29 13.10 73.77
CA LEU A 13 3.43 12.24 72.94
C LEU A 13 2.49 13.03 72.02
N LEU A 14 1.97 14.19 72.47
CA LEU A 14 1.13 15.07 71.65
C LEU A 14 1.94 15.73 70.52
N VAL A 15 3.20 16.11 70.78
CA VAL A 15 4.12 16.66 69.77
C VAL A 15 4.60 15.58 68.79
N SER A 16 4.77 14.33 69.22
CA SER A 16 5.09 13.21 68.32
C SER A 16 3.88 12.67 67.53
N ALA A 17 2.65 12.92 68.00
CA ALA A 17 1.41 12.50 67.33
C ALA A 17 0.81 13.58 66.40
N MET A 18 1.39 14.78 66.36
CA MET A 18 1.12 15.74 65.29
C MET A 18 1.78 15.22 64.01
N SER A 19 1.03 14.43 63.24
CA SER A 19 1.26 14.34 61.80
C SER A 19 1.15 15.77 61.26
N VAL A 20 2.29 16.41 61.02
CA VAL A 20 2.36 17.60 60.16
C VAL A 20 1.82 17.14 58.82
N LYS A 21 0.52 17.36 58.61
CA LYS A 21 -0.04 17.33 57.28
C LYS A 21 0.77 18.35 56.50
N SER A 22 1.66 17.88 55.62
CA SER A 22 2.30 18.72 54.63
C SER A 22 1.17 19.24 53.73
N PHE A 23 0.60 20.38 54.09
CA PHE A 23 -0.30 21.09 53.21
C PHE A 23 0.48 21.50 51.96
N ALA A 24 -0.17 21.47 50.80
CA ALA A 24 0.41 21.99 49.57
C ALA A 24 0.76 23.47 49.77
N GLY A 25 2.05 23.79 49.87
CA GLY A 25 2.54 25.12 50.08
C GLY A 25 2.94 25.81 48.79
N LYS A 26 2.78 27.14 48.74
CA LYS A 26 3.45 27.97 47.74
C LYS A 26 4.87 28.26 48.22
N ARG A 27 5.85 28.17 47.33
CA ARG A 27 7.25 28.54 47.60
C ARG A 27 7.73 29.48 46.50
N TYR A 28 8.09 30.70 46.87
CA TYR A 28 8.54 31.73 45.96
C TYR A 28 10.05 31.85 46.03
N TRP A 29 10.71 31.80 44.88
CA TRP A 29 12.14 32.09 44.76
C TRP A 29 12.37 33.58 45.03
N LEU A 30 13.30 33.92 45.94
CA LEU A 30 13.55 35.30 46.36
C LEU A 30 14.93 35.85 45.96
N ASN A 31 15.87 34.99 45.61
CA ASN A 31 17.24 35.43 45.44
C ASN A 31 17.36 36.29 44.17
N ASN A 32 18.04 37.43 44.24
CA ASN A 32 18.33 38.32 43.11
C ASN A 32 19.73 38.09 42.51
N ALA A 33 20.54 37.24 43.15
CA ALA A 33 21.80 36.74 42.64
C ALA A 33 21.72 35.23 42.39
N ALA A 34 22.70 34.68 41.69
CA ALA A 34 22.78 33.25 41.44
C ALA A 34 22.85 32.48 42.77
N ALA A 35 21.98 31.48 42.95
CA ALA A 35 21.91 30.69 44.17
C ALA A 35 21.36 29.28 43.94
N ASN A 36 21.49 28.44 44.96
CA ASN A 36 21.11 27.03 44.90
C ASN A 36 19.67 26.79 45.36
N TRP A 37 19.02 25.79 44.77
CA TRP A 37 17.66 25.37 45.10
C TRP A 37 17.54 24.88 46.54
N ASN A 38 18.45 24.03 47.01
CA ASN A 38 18.34 23.35 48.30
C ASN A 38 18.81 24.20 49.51
N THR A 39 18.50 25.50 49.49
CA THR A 39 18.82 26.44 50.57
C THR A 39 17.54 27.17 51.01
N THR A 40 17.11 26.96 52.26
CA THR A 40 15.87 27.56 52.81
C THR A 40 15.84 29.08 52.75
N GLY A 41 17.00 29.73 52.87
CA GLY A 41 17.14 31.19 52.75
C GLY A 41 16.73 31.76 51.39
N ASN A 42 16.64 30.93 50.34
CA ASN A 42 16.25 31.37 49.00
C ASN A 42 14.74 31.31 48.74
N TRP A 43 13.95 30.83 49.71
CA TRP A 43 12.51 30.59 49.55
C TRP A 43 11.65 31.43 50.50
N SER A 44 10.48 31.83 50.01
CA SER A 44 9.40 32.47 50.78
C SER A 44 8.07 31.72 50.66
N THR A 45 7.15 31.95 51.59
CA THR A 45 5.75 31.52 51.48
C THR A 45 4.88 32.49 50.68
N SER A 46 5.38 33.68 50.35
CA SER A 46 4.70 34.71 49.53
C SER A 46 5.68 35.43 48.60
N SER A 47 5.21 35.93 47.46
CA SER A 47 6.03 36.74 46.52
C SER A 47 6.66 37.94 47.23
N GLY A 48 7.97 38.13 47.09
CA GLY A 48 8.73 39.22 47.74
C GLY A 48 8.70 39.22 49.27
N GLY A 49 8.24 38.14 49.91
CA GLY A 49 8.12 38.02 51.35
C GLY A 49 9.44 37.76 52.07
N ALA A 50 9.36 37.44 53.36
CA ALA A 50 10.52 37.07 54.15
C ALA A 50 11.17 35.77 53.65
N SER A 51 12.50 35.70 53.73
CA SER A 51 13.29 34.49 53.48
C SER A 51 13.15 33.46 54.60
N GLY A 52 13.45 32.20 54.30
CA GLY A 52 13.53 31.12 55.30
C GLY A 52 12.37 30.13 55.26
N ALA A 53 11.55 30.14 54.20
CA ALA A 53 10.59 29.08 53.97
C ALA A 53 11.30 27.74 53.69
N SER A 54 10.57 26.62 53.83
CA SER A 54 11.11 25.31 53.48
C SER A 54 11.46 25.25 51.99
N VAL A 55 12.50 24.48 51.65
CA VAL A 55 12.74 24.08 50.25
C VAL A 55 11.49 23.36 49.71
N PRO A 56 11.04 23.61 48.47
CA PRO A 56 9.83 22.99 47.93
C PRO A 56 9.97 21.46 47.84
N GLY A 57 8.97 20.73 48.36
CA GLY A 57 8.87 19.29 48.28
C GLY A 57 7.72 18.80 47.40
N VAL A 58 7.43 17.49 47.48
CA VAL A 58 6.45 16.75 46.64
C VAL A 58 5.06 17.37 46.57
N ASN A 59 4.63 18.09 47.62
CA ASN A 59 3.30 18.71 47.68
C ASN A 59 3.31 20.20 47.29
N ASP A 60 4.48 20.82 47.16
CA ASP A 60 4.63 22.27 47.00
C ASP A 60 4.69 22.70 45.54
N THR A 61 4.23 23.92 45.27
CA THR A 61 4.45 24.61 44.00
C THR A 61 5.57 25.64 44.16
N ALA A 62 6.60 25.53 43.32
CA ALA A 62 7.68 26.50 43.24
C ALA A 62 7.34 27.59 42.20
N TYR A 63 7.34 28.84 42.64
CA TYR A 63 7.06 30.03 41.84
C TYR A 63 8.34 30.81 41.61
N PHE A 64 8.60 31.12 40.34
CA PHE A 64 9.59 32.09 39.91
C PHE A 64 8.84 33.25 39.29
N ASP A 65 8.91 34.42 39.92
CA ASP A 65 8.16 35.61 39.51
C ASP A 65 9.06 36.84 39.42
N SER A 66 8.47 38.04 39.45
CA SER A 66 9.22 39.29 39.38
C SER A 66 10.07 39.62 40.61
N ASN A 67 9.89 38.93 41.75
CA ASN A 67 10.48 39.25 43.05
C ASN A 67 11.51 38.21 43.52
N GLY A 68 12.44 37.89 42.62
CA GLY A 68 13.53 36.95 42.84
C GLY A 68 14.17 36.61 41.50
N LYS A 69 15.00 37.52 40.98
CA LYS A 69 15.54 37.47 39.61
C LYS A 69 16.97 36.94 39.56
N GLY A 70 17.34 36.09 40.49
CA GLY A 70 18.60 35.38 40.51
C GLY A 70 18.49 34.06 39.77
N ASP A 71 19.59 33.61 39.18
CA ASP A 71 19.68 32.26 38.63
C ASP A 71 19.46 31.22 39.75
N CYS A 72 18.62 30.23 39.47
CA CYS A 72 18.37 29.09 40.36
C CYS A 72 19.08 27.85 39.81
N SER A 73 20.00 27.29 40.58
CA SER A 73 20.73 26.08 40.21
C SER A 73 20.33 24.91 41.10
N LEU A 74 19.98 23.77 40.52
CA LEU A 74 19.75 22.56 41.31
C LEU A 74 21.09 22.01 41.83
N ASP A 75 21.09 21.67 43.11
CA ASP A 75 22.19 21.05 43.87
C ASP A 75 21.74 19.74 44.55
N ALA A 76 20.51 19.30 44.29
CA ALA A 76 19.94 18.03 44.72
C ALA A 76 18.84 17.58 43.75
N ASN A 77 18.52 16.29 43.76
CA ASN A 77 17.35 15.75 43.07
C ASN A 77 16.07 16.33 43.65
N ILE A 78 15.12 16.73 42.79
CA ILE A 78 13.85 17.31 43.23
C ILE A 78 12.65 16.47 42.79
N SER A 79 11.68 16.36 43.70
CA SER A 79 10.33 15.86 43.42
C SER A 79 9.34 16.85 44.01
N ILE A 80 8.56 17.50 43.16
CA ILE A 80 7.68 18.62 43.53
C ILE A 80 6.35 18.54 42.81
N LYS A 81 5.33 19.19 43.35
CA LYS A 81 3.99 19.16 42.74
C LYS A 81 3.95 19.93 41.42
N ARG A 82 4.55 21.13 41.38
CA ARG A 82 4.58 22.00 40.19
C ARG A 82 5.72 23.02 40.20
N ILE A 83 6.22 23.37 39.01
CA ILE A 83 7.01 24.58 38.76
C ILE A 83 6.17 25.59 37.99
N GLU A 84 6.23 26.85 38.39
CA GLU A 84 5.59 27.97 37.71
C GLU A 84 6.60 29.11 37.53
N MET A 85 7.25 29.14 36.37
CA MET A 85 8.09 30.25 35.93
C MET A 85 7.20 31.27 35.22
N LEU A 86 6.83 32.33 35.93
CA LEU A 86 5.98 33.40 35.41
C LEU A 86 6.78 34.32 34.48
N SER A 87 6.07 35.08 33.63
CA SER A 87 6.69 35.99 32.64
C SER A 87 7.57 37.09 33.25
N GLY A 88 7.36 37.42 34.53
CA GLY A 88 8.19 38.39 35.26
C GLY A 88 9.57 37.87 35.67
N TYR A 89 9.79 36.56 35.64
CA TYR A 89 11.11 35.96 35.85
C TYR A 89 11.89 36.04 34.53
N ASP A 90 13.09 36.61 34.57
CA ASP A 90 13.94 36.90 33.40
C ASP A 90 15.32 36.23 33.48
N SER A 91 15.52 35.35 34.47
CA SER A 91 16.79 34.69 34.76
C SER A 91 16.78 33.20 34.43
N THR A 92 17.81 32.46 34.86
CA THR A 92 18.01 31.06 34.48
C THR A 92 17.67 30.07 35.60
N PHE A 93 16.81 29.11 35.29
CA PHE A 93 16.66 27.87 36.05
C PHE A 93 17.55 26.78 35.43
N ARG A 94 18.53 26.26 36.19
CA ARG A 94 19.48 25.22 35.73
C ARG A 94 19.23 23.89 36.45
N GLN A 95 18.97 22.84 35.67
CA GLN A 95 18.82 21.48 36.18
C GLN A 95 20.15 20.89 36.72
N ASN A 96 21.29 21.28 36.14
CA ASN A 96 22.59 20.64 36.42
C ASN A 96 22.52 19.09 36.29
N GLY A 97 23.28 18.35 37.07
CA GLY A 97 23.32 16.89 37.04
C GLY A 97 22.22 16.19 37.86
N PHE A 98 21.06 16.81 38.07
CA PHE A 98 20.04 16.31 38.99
C PHE A 98 18.70 15.98 38.32
N THR A 99 17.98 14.99 38.84
CA THR A 99 16.64 14.63 38.35
C THR A 99 15.61 15.70 38.73
N ILE A 100 14.69 15.98 37.82
CA ILE A 100 13.47 16.75 38.12
C ILE A 100 12.26 15.85 37.92
N THR A 101 11.45 15.70 38.96
CA THR A 101 10.17 14.99 38.91
C THR A 101 9.04 15.95 39.26
N LEU A 102 8.18 16.25 38.29
CA LEU A 102 6.97 17.06 38.48
C LEU A 102 5.76 16.14 38.70
N GLY A 103 4.97 16.48 39.72
CA GLY A 103 3.74 15.78 40.07
C GLY A 103 2.62 15.95 39.06
N THR A 104 1.40 15.59 39.45
CA THR A 104 0.21 15.55 38.58
C THR A 104 -0.25 16.91 38.07
N THR A 105 0.24 18.02 38.62
CA THR A 105 -0.04 19.38 38.14
C THR A 105 1.07 19.96 37.25
N GLY A 106 2.14 19.21 37.00
CA GLY A 106 3.12 19.47 35.95
C GLY A 106 3.88 20.78 36.09
N GLY A 107 4.00 21.57 35.02
CA GLY A 107 4.80 22.80 35.02
C GLY A 107 4.36 23.85 34.00
N THR A 108 4.57 25.12 34.33
CA THR A 108 4.30 26.25 33.43
C THR A 108 5.53 27.13 33.33
N PHE A 109 5.98 27.38 32.10
CA PHE A 109 7.22 28.06 31.75
C PHE A 109 6.93 29.25 30.83
N SER A 110 6.58 30.38 31.43
CA SER A 110 6.18 31.62 30.76
C SER A 110 7.26 32.70 30.68
N GLY A 111 8.35 32.59 31.45
CA GLY A 111 9.44 33.56 31.47
C GLY A 111 10.80 32.90 31.68
N GLY A 112 11.86 33.69 31.53
CA GLY A 112 13.24 33.31 31.79
C GLY A 112 13.77 32.21 30.86
N THR A 113 14.88 31.61 31.29
CA THR A 113 15.54 30.50 30.60
C THR A 113 15.50 29.25 31.46
N PHE A 114 15.09 28.12 30.90
CA PHE A 114 15.29 26.82 31.50
C PHE A 114 16.45 26.10 30.79
N THR A 115 17.46 25.68 31.54
CA THR A 115 18.61 24.93 31.03
C THR A 115 18.62 23.54 31.63
N GLY A 116 18.24 22.54 30.83
CA GLY A 116 18.37 21.14 31.16
C GLY A 116 19.83 20.71 31.28
N GLY A 117 20.08 19.68 32.09
CA GLY A 117 21.41 19.11 32.25
C GLY A 117 21.48 17.70 31.66
N SER A 118 22.21 16.80 32.31
CA SER A 118 22.53 15.48 31.74
C SER A 118 21.60 14.34 32.17
N VAL A 119 20.68 14.60 33.10
CA VAL A 119 19.85 13.58 33.76
C VAL A 119 18.38 13.77 33.41
N SER A 120 17.60 12.68 33.43
CA SER A 120 16.19 12.69 33.04
C SER A 120 15.32 13.69 33.83
N MET A 121 14.34 14.25 33.12
CA MET A 121 13.24 15.04 33.68
C MET A 121 11.93 14.32 33.40
N THR A 122 11.05 14.25 34.39
CA THR A 122 9.72 13.65 34.24
C THR A 122 8.63 14.57 34.74
N SER A 123 7.48 14.54 34.08
CA SER A 123 6.27 15.24 34.52
C SER A 123 5.06 14.33 34.38
N SER A 124 4.40 14.02 35.49
CA SER A 124 3.13 13.30 35.50
C SER A 124 1.95 14.17 35.06
N GLY A 125 2.06 15.49 35.25
CA GLY A 125 1.09 16.49 34.83
C GLY A 125 1.46 17.20 33.53
N ALA A 126 0.60 18.13 33.11
CA ALA A 126 0.78 18.89 31.89
C ALA A 126 1.98 19.86 31.97
N VAL A 127 2.75 19.95 30.89
CA VAL A 127 3.86 20.90 30.75
C VAL A 127 3.47 21.94 29.71
N VAL A 128 3.47 23.21 30.10
CA VAL A 128 3.15 24.34 29.21
C VAL A 128 4.33 25.28 29.12
N VAL A 129 4.81 25.52 27.89
CA VAL A 129 5.81 26.54 27.58
C VAL A 129 5.12 27.66 26.81
N SER A 130 5.08 28.84 27.41
CA SER A 130 4.28 29.99 26.97
C SER A 130 5.08 31.30 26.92
N GLY A 131 6.41 31.20 26.91
CA GLY A 131 7.30 32.35 26.81
C GLY A 131 8.75 32.08 27.25
N CYS A 132 9.01 30.96 27.93
CA CYS A 132 10.36 30.57 28.34
C CYS A 132 11.25 30.18 27.16
N ALA A 133 12.55 30.47 27.28
CA ALA A 133 13.60 29.83 26.49
C ALA A 133 13.98 28.48 27.14
N PHE A 134 13.34 27.40 26.69
CA PHE A 134 13.45 26.07 27.29
C PHE A 134 14.42 25.18 26.50
N THR A 135 15.60 24.92 27.04
CA THR A 135 16.50 23.87 26.53
C THR A 135 16.32 22.62 27.39
N THR A 136 15.89 21.52 26.81
CA THR A 136 15.64 20.28 27.56
C THR A 136 16.94 19.56 27.97
N THR A 137 16.80 18.59 28.87
CA THR A 137 17.87 17.67 29.27
C THR A 137 18.44 16.87 28.10
N THR A 138 19.75 16.57 28.13
CA THR A 138 20.38 15.61 27.22
C THR A 138 20.09 14.15 27.59
N GLY A 139 19.43 13.90 28.73
CA GLY A 139 18.87 12.60 29.11
C GLY A 139 17.52 12.34 28.42
N THR A 140 16.51 11.91 29.19
CA THR A 140 15.13 11.77 28.71
C THR A 140 14.23 12.81 29.36
N LEU A 141 13.49 13.58 28.55
CA LEU A 141 12.30 14.30 28.99
C LEU A 141 11.06 13.42 28.77
N THR A 142 10.34 13.10 29.84
CA THR A 142 9.06 12.40 29.76
C THR A 142 7.93 13.28 30.27
N CYS A 143 6.98 13.60 29.40
CA CYS A 143 5.72 14.24 29.78
C CYS A 143 4.59 13.20 29.65
N SER A 144 4.17 12.66 30.81
CA SER A 144 3.02 11.75 30.89
C SER A 144 1.69 12.51 30.87
N GLY A 145 1.70 13.80 31.23
CA GLY A 145 0.64 14.74 30.89
C GLY A 145 0.80 15.31 29.47
N SER A 146 -0.13 16.18 29.05
CA SER A 146 -0.01 16.87 27.78
C SER A 146 1.18 17.85 27.78
N PHE A 147 1.84 17.99 26.63
CA PHE A 147 2.81 19.05 26.38
C PHE A 147 2.20 20.13 25.49
N THR A 148 2.38 21.39 25.84
CA THR A 148 1.95 22.54 25.02
C THR A 148 3.09 23.54 24.86
N LEU A 149 3.42 23.89 23.63
CA LEU A 149 4.23 25.06 23.28
C LEU A 149 3.31 26.09 22.61
N SER A 150 3.01 27.18 23.32
CA SER A 150 2.15 28.27 22.82
C SER A 150 2.93 29.55 22.50
N SER A 151 4.12 29.73 23.08
CA SER A 151 5.07 30.81 22.78
C SER A 151 6.45 30.48 23.36
N GLY A 152 7.45 31.33 23.10
CA GLY A 152 8.84 31.10 23.51
C GLY A 152 9.61 30.16 22.57
N SER A 153 10.68 29.55 23.07
CA SER A 153 11.50 28.61 22.31
C SER A 153 11.71 27.32 23.08
N PHE A 154 11.62 26.18 22.40
CA PHE A 154 11.91 24.87 22.95
C PHE A 154 13.01 24.18 22.13
N THR A 155 14.15 23.86 22.74
CA THR A 155 15.31 23.23 22.08
C THR A 155 15.56 21.84 22.65
N GLN A 156 15.58 20.83 21.78
CA GLN A 156 15.78 19.43 22.17
C GLN A 156 17.24 19.08 22.51
N GLY A 157 18.20 19.49 21.67
CA GLY A 157 19.58 18.97 21.76
C GLY A 157 19.67 17.47 21.43
N SER A 158 20.58 16.75 22.10
CA SER A 158 20.80 15.31 21.86
C SER A 158 19.89 14.38 22.67
N GLY A 159 19.11 14.92 23.61
CA GLY A 159 18.26 14.15 24.51
C GLY A 159 17.03 13.54 23.83
N THR A 160 16.48 12.51 24.46
CA THR A 160 15.22 11.88 24.01
C THR A 160 14.02 12.59 24.61
N ILE A 161 12.93 12.68 23.84
CA ILE A 161 11.67 13.26 24.32
C ILE A 161 10.55 12.23 24.15
N SER A 162 9.73 12.08 25.20
CA SER A 162 8.54 11.26 25.21
C SER A 162 7.33 12.08 25.68
N PHE A 163 6.31 12.17 24.83
CA PHE A 163 5.05 12.83 25.10
C PHE A 163 3.90 11.82 25.11
N VAL A 164 2.91 12.00 25.97
CA VAL A 164 1.60 11.34 25.79
C VAL A 164 0.78 12.05 24.71
N ALA A 165 0.79 13.38 24.69
CA ALA A 165 0.21 14.19 23.61
C ALA A 165 0.95 15.52 23.55
N ALA A 166 1.05 16.13 22.36
CA ALA A 166 1.78 17.38 22.18
C ALA A 166 1.04 18.37 21.26
N THR A 167 0.94 19.62 21.70
CA THR A 167 0.36 20.73 20.96
C THR A 167 1.39 21.84 20.78
N PHE A 168 1.66 22.24 19.54
CA PHE A 168 2.58 23.30 19.16
C PHE A 168 1.78 24.41 18.47
N SER A 169 1.18 25.29 19.27
CA SER A 169 0.28 26.36 18.81
C SER A 169 0.97 27.70 18.59
N GLY A 170 2.24 27.84 18.98
CA GLY A 170 3.05 29.04 18.71
C GLY A 170 4.53 28.82 19.08
N GLY A 171 5.32 29.89 19.04
CA GLY A 171 6.75 29.83 19.37
C GLY A 171 7.59 29.02 18.37
N THR A 172 8.81 28.67 18.78
CA THR A 172 9.77 27.90 17.98
C THR A 172 10.10 26.58 18.67
N PHE A 173 9.98 25.46 17.96
CA PHE A 173 10.49 24.17 18.40
C PHE A 173 11.71 23.78 17.53
N THR A 174 12.86 23.57 18.16
CA THR A 174 14.12 23.21 17.50
C THR A 174 14.51 21.79 17.91
N GLY A 175 14.15 20.82 17.08
CA GLY A 175 14.59 19.44 17.21
C GLY A 175 16.10 19.30 16.99
N GLY A 176 16.71 18.35 17.72
CA GLY A 176 18.12 18.03 17.62
C GLY A 176 18.32 16.61 17.09
N SER A 177 19.27 15.86 17.65
CA SER A 177 19.61 14.51 17.16
C SER A 177 18.91 13.37 17.90
N GLY A 178 18.33 13.63 19.08
CA GLY A 178 17.66 12.60 19.87
C GLY A 178 16.28 12.21 19.31
N ASN A 179 15.79 11.02 19.65
CA ASN A 179 14.46 10.59 19.20
C ASN A 179 13.33 11.35 19.94
N ILE A 180 12.24 11.61 19.22
CA ILE A 180 10.99 12.14 19.76
C ILE A 180 9.92 11.06 19.61
N THR A 181 9.19 10.77 20.68
CA THR A 181 8.05 9.86 20.64
C THR A 181 6.82 10.54 21.21
N SER A 182 5.70 10.48 20.50
CA SER A 182 4.38 10.81 21.04
C SER A 182 3.49 9.58 20.95
N SER A 183 2.93 9.11 22.07
CA SER A 183 2.02 7.95 22.04
C SER A 183 0.61 8.31 21.60
N GLY A 184 0.19 9.56 21.79
CA GLY A 184 -1.09 10.10 21.39
C GLY A 184 -0.97 11.19 20.32
N THR A 185 -1.91 12.14 20.33
CA THR A 185 -2.06 13.14 19.28
C THR A 185 -0.93 14.17 19.29
N VAL A 186 -0.46 14.50 18.08
CA VAL A 186 0.44 15.62 17.80
C VAL A 186 -0.31 16.67 16.98
N THR A 187 -0.37 17.90 17.45
CA THR A 187 -0.98 19.04 16.74
C THR A 187 0.02 20.17 16.58
N ILE A 188 0.22 20.63 15.36
CA ILE A 188 1.01 21.82 15.01
C ILE A 188 0.04 22.83 14.37
N SER A 189 -0.13 23.98 15.00
CA SER A 189 -1.17 24.95 14.66
C SER A 189 -0.71 26.40 14.85
N GLY A 190 0.56 26.68 14.54
CA GLY A 190 1.15 28.02 14.64
C GLY A 190 2.63 28.06 15.01
N CYS A 191 3.24 26.92 15.35
CA CYS A 191 4.66 26.84 15.71
C CYS A 191 5.59 26.84 14.48
N ALA A 192 6.75 27.47 14.61
CA ALA A 192 7.91 27.21 13.75
C ALA A 192 8.57 25.91 14.21
N PHE A 193 8.16 24.79 13.62
CA PHE A 193 8.55 23.45 14.06
C PHE A 193 9.68 22.89 13.19
N THR A 194 10.87 22.74 13.76
CA THR A 194 11.96 21.93 13.19
C THR A 194 11.98 20.58 13.88
N SER A 195 11.80 19.50 13.12
CA SER A 195 11.80 18.13 13.63
C SER A 195 13.19 17.70 14.11
N THR A 196 13.26 16.51 14.71
CA THR A 196 14.53 15.85 15.02
C THR A 196 15.18 15.29 13.76
N SER A 197 16.52 15.27 13.72
CA SER A 197 17.29 14.53 12.72
C SER A 197 17.36 13.02 13.01
N GLY A 198 16.89 12.60 14.19
CA GLY A 198 16.64 11.20 14.54
C GLY A 198 15.26 10.73 14.05
N ILE A 199 14.55 9.98 14.90
CA ILE A 199 13.21 9.47 14.61
C ILE A 199 12.16 10.23 15.43
N PHE A 200 11.18 10.85 14.75
CA PHE A 200 9.92 11.28 15.34
C PHE A 200 8.87 10.18 15.16
N THR A 201 8.57 9.45 16.22
CA THR A 201 7.49 8.46 16.26
C THR A 201 6.16 9.09 16.71
N SER A 202 5.09 8.94 15.92
CA SER A 202 3.72 9.32 16.27
C SER A 202 2.83 8.09 16.38
N GLY A 203 2.25 7.90 17.57
CA GLY A 203 1.30 6.84 17.90
C GLY A 203 -0.18 7.26 17.84
N GLY A 204 -0.46 8.55 17.71
CA GLY A 204 -1.83 9.07 17.53
C GLY A 204 -2.00 9.87 16.24
N ALA A 205 -3.11 10.61 16.15
CA ALA A 205 -3.37 11.52 15.04
C ALA A 205 -2.28 12.59 14.93
N PHE A 206 -1.95 12.99 13.70
CA PHE A 206 -0.96 14.01 13.42
C PHE A 206 -1.59 15.11 12.57
N THR A 207 -1.68 16.31 13.13
CA THR A 207 -2.35 17.44 12.50
C THR A 207 -1.38 18.59 12.32
N PHE A 208 -1.14 18.99 11.08
CA PHE A 208 -0.51 20.27 10.73
C PHE A 208 -1.57 21.17 10.09
N SER A 209 -1.92 22.24 10.78
CA SER A 209 -2.96 23.18 10.35
C SER A 209 -2.38 24.55 9.94
N SER A 210 -1.33 25.00 10.63
CA SER A 210 -0.62 26.25 10.35
C SER A 210 0.75 26.26 11.04
N GLY A 211 1.58 27.26 10.72
CA GLY A 211 2.97 27.35 11.14
C GLY A 211 3.93 26.89 10.03
N SER A 212 5.12 26.43 10.40
CA SER A 212 6.08 25.84 9.46
C SER A 212 6.58 24.49 9.97
N PHE A 213 6.86 23.56 9.06
CA PHE A 213 7.46 22.27 9.37
C PHE A 213 8.77 22.09 8.59
N THR A 214 9.89 21.99 9.30
CA THR A 214 11.21 21.68 8.74
C THR A 214 11.60 20.27 9.19
N HIS A 215 11.81 19.35 8.26
CA HIS A 215 11.99 17.92 8.57
C HIS A 215 13.35 17.55 9.21
N ASN A 216 14.35 18.45 9.16
CA ASN A 216 15.70 18.27 9.73
C ASN A 216 16.41 16.96 9.33
N SER A 217 16.26 16.54 8.08
CA SER A 217 16.75 15.26 7.53
C SER A 217 16.42 13.99 8.35
N GLY A 218 15.41 14.01 9.22
CA GLY A 218 15.02 12.88 10.07
C GLY A 218 14.01 11.90 9.45
N ILE A 219 13.50 10.99 10.28
CA ILE A 219 12.42 10.05 9.94
C ILE A 219 11.17 10.41 10.74
N VAL A 220 10.04 10.59 10.07
CA VAL A 220 8.72 10.56 10.72
C VAL A 220 8.14 9.16 10.58
N ARG A 221 7.76 8.54 11.71
CA ARG A 221 7.30 7.16 11.79
C ARG A 221 5.93 7.06 12.44
N PHE A 222 4.95 6.52 11.72
CA PHE A 222 3.60 6.27 12.24
C PHE A 222 3.43 4.79 12.62
N THR A 223 3.09 4.51 13.88
CA THR A 223 3.08 3.12 14.41
C THR A 223 1.68 2.58 14.72
N ASN A 224 0.65 3.42 14.66
CA ASN A 224 -0.73 3.08 14.98
C ASN A 224 -1.67 3.57 13.87
N THR A 225 -2.87 2.99 13.84
CA THR A 225 -3.97 3.50 13.02
C THR A 225 -4.25 4.94 13.41
N CYS A 226 -4.17 5.85 12.46
CA CYS A 226 -4.29 7.29 12.71
C CYS A 226 -4.74 8.06 11.46
N THR A 227 -5.17 9.30 11.69
CA THR A 227 -5.39 10.29 10.63
C THR A 227 -4.23 11.27 10.60
N ILE A 228 -3.73 11.55 9.39
CA ILE A 228 -2.68 12.54 9.11
C ILE A 228 -3.34 13.68 8.34
N THR A 229 -3.31 14.89 8.90
CA THR A 229 -3.98 16.08 8.35
C THR A 229 -2.96 17.17 8.07
N GLY A 230 -3.11 17.84 6.92
CA GLY A 230 -2.25 18.91 6.46
C GLY A 230 -1.40 18.52 5.24
N ASN A 231 -0.95 19.53 4.51
CA ASN A 231 0.06 19.36 3.47
C ASN A 231 1.44 19.51 4.09
N ILE A 232 2.23 18.44 4.11
CA ILE A 232 3.48 18.38 4.88
C ILE A 232 4.56 17.72 4.04
N THR A 233 5.77 18.28 4.11
CA THR A 233 6.97 17.68 3.54
C THR A 233 7.78 16.98 4.62
N PHE A 234 7.91 15.66 4.50
CA PHE A 234 8.81 14.85 5.29
C PHE A 234 10.10 14.57 4.52
N TYR A 235 11.21 14.36 5.23
CA TYR A 235 12.42 13.85 4.60
C TYR A 235 12.26 12.36 4.31
N ASN A 236 12.29 11.52 5.36
CA ASN A 236 11.89 10.13 5.27
C ASN A 236 10.55 9.92 5.98
N LEU A 237 9.68 9.12 5.38
CA LEU A 237 8.38 8.73 5.96
C LEU A 237 8.32 7.21 6.12
N LYS A 238 7.93 6.75 7.30
CA LYS A 238 7.79 5.32 7.61
C LYS A 238 6.38 5.01 8.13
N LEU A 239 5.65 4.19 7.39
CA LEU A 239 4.37 3.60 7.79
C LEU A 239 4.65 2.21 8.37
N ASP A 240 4.51 2.06 9.68
CA ASP A 240 5.01 0.92 10.47
C ASP A 240 3.87 0.07 11.07
N ALA A 241 3.63 -1.09 10.47
CA ALA A 241 2.67 -2.10 10.89
C ALA A 241 3.34 -3.32 11.57
N THR A 242 4.41 -3.09 12.34
CA THR A 242 5.11 -4.19 13.04
C THR A 242 4.21 -4.90 14.06
N SER A 243 3.36 -4.18 14.79
CA SER A 243 2.59 -4.73 15.93
C SER A 243 1.22 -5.32 15.56
N ALA A 244 0.57 -4.80 14.52
CA ALA A 244 -0.76 -5.22 14.07
C ALA A 244 -1.02 -4.62 12.67
N ALA A 245 -2.09 -5.04 12.00
CA ALA A 245 -2.56 -4.36 10.79
C ALA A 245 -2.89 -2.89 11.09
N LYS A 246 -2.50 -1.97 10.20
CA LYS A 246 -2.66 -0.51 10.40
C LYS A 246 -3.38 0.14 9.23
N THR A 247 -4.22 1.10 9.57
CA THR A 247 -4.85 2.01 8.60
C THR A 247 -4.35 3.42 8.82
N TYR A 248 -3.72 4.01 7.81
CA TYR A 248 -3.29 5.40 7.81
C TYR A 248 -4.22 6.19 6.88
N THR A 249 -5.00 7.10 7.44
CA THR A 249 -5.89 7.96 6.65
C THR A 249 -5.22 9.30 6.44
N ILE A 250 -4.92 9.65 5.19
CA ILE A 250 -4.47 11.00 4.83
C ILE A 250 -5.73 11.80 4.55
N ALA A 251 -5.96 12.89 5.26
CA ALA A 251 -7.18 13.67 5.09
C ALA A 251 -7.41 14.06 3.61
N SER A 252 -8.66 14.01 3.17
CA SER A 252 -9.00 14.18 1.75
C SER A 252 -8.51 15.52 1.21
N GLY A 253 -7.93 15.51 0.01
CA GLY A 253 -7.31 16.68 -0.60
C GLY A 253 -5.94 17.07 -0.04
N ASN A 254 -5.42 16.39 0.99
CA ASN A 254 -4.07 16.62 1.48
C ASN A 254 -3.02 15.76 0.78
N THR A 255 -1.81 16.30 0.68
CA THR A 255 -0.63 15.65 0.11
C THR A 255 0.50 15.60 1.14
N LEU A 256 1.04 14.41 1.37
CA LEU A 256 2.28 14.20 2.12
C LEU A 256 3.43 14.06 1.12
N GLN A 257 4.31 15.05 1.05
CA GLN A 257 5.50 14.96 0.22
C GLN A 257 6.63 14.26 0.98
N VAL A 258 7.39 13.40 0.29
CA VAL A 258 8.54 12.68 0.86
C VAL A 258 9.79 12.98 0.02
N ASP A 259 10.67 13.83 0.54
CA ASP A 259 11.86 14.34 -0.18
C ASP A 259 12.99 13.31 -0.31
N SER A 260 12.99 12.30 0.55
CA SER A 260 13.90 11.17 0.53
C SER A 260 13.11 9.87 0.38
N SER A 261 13.22 8.92 1.31
CA SER A 261 12.71 7.57 1.14
C SER A 261 11.38 7.38 1.87
N LEU A 262 10.47 6.66 1.22
CA LEU A 262 9.20 6.20 1.77
C LEU A 262 9.26 4.70 2.08
N TYR A 263 8.83 4.33 3.28
CA TYR A 263 8.87 2.95 3.76
C TYR A 263 7.49 2.46 4.19
N PHE A 264 7.07 1.32 3.65
CA PHE A 264 5.95 0.51 4.14
C PHE A 264 6.56 -0.73 4.79
N THR A 265 6.42 -0.89 6.10
CA THR A 265 7.20 -1.89 6.86
C THR A 265 6.40 -2.54 7.97
N GLY A 266 6.84 -3.72 8.39
CA GLY A 266 6.25 -4.47 9.49
C GLY A 266 5.86 -5.87 9.05
N ASN A 267 5.07 -6.56 9.87
CA ASN A 267 4.68 -7.94 9.60
C ASN A 267 3.19 -8.06 9.24
N ASN A 268 2.48 -6.93 9.20
CA ASN A 268 1.03 -6.88 9.05
C ASN A 268 0.61 -5.90 7.95
N SER A 269 -0.66 -5.98 7.57
CA SER A 269 -1.24 -5.24 6.45
C SER A 269 -1.16 -3.73 6.70
N ILE A 270 -0.78 -2.99 5.66
CA ILE A 270 -0.82 -1.53 5.64
C ILE A 270 -1.92 -1.11 4.66
N THR A 271 -2.88 -0.34 5.16
CA THR A 271 -3.93 0.28 4.36
C THR A 271 -3.74 1.80 4.42
N VAL A 272 -3.61 2.46 3.27
CA VAL A 272 -3.52 3.92 3.18
C VAL A 272 -4.75 4.45 2.45
N ASN A 273 -5.56 5.22 3.15
CA ASN A 273 -6.82 5.74 2.65
C ASN A 273 -6.75 7.23 2.37
N THR A 274 -7.40 7.62 1.28
CA THR A 274 -7.59 9.01 0.83
C THR A 274 -6.28 9.80 0.68
N GLY A 275 -6.37 11.06 0.23
CA GLY A 275 -5.21 11.93 0.05
C GLY A 275 -4.14 11.37 -0.91
N THR A 276 -2.95 11.96 -0.85
CA THR A 276 -1.80 11.59 -1.70
C THR A 276 -0.52 11.49 -0.88
N ILE A 277 0.32 10.50 -1.19
CA ILE A 277 1.75 10.50 -0.82
C ILE A 277 2.54 10.76 -2.09
N ASP A 278 3.28 11.87 -2.15
CA ASP A 278 4.12 12.23 -3.28
C ASP A 278 5.59 11.90 -2.97
N ALA A 279 6.06 10.77 -3.47
CA ALA A 279 7.42 10.30 -3.29
C ALA A 279 8.36 11.00 -4.29
N LYS A 280 9.38 11.69 -3.77
CA LYS A 280 10.43 12.33 -4.58
C LYS A 280 11.66 11.44 -4.80
N LYS A 281 11.92 10.45 -3.93
CA LYS A 281 12.92 9.40 -4.15
C LYS A 281 12.32 8.00 -4.00
N ASN A 282 13.07 7.05 -3.45
CA ASN A 282 12.74 5.64 -3.52
C ASN A 282 11.60 5.25 -2.57
N VAL A 283 10.83 4.25 -2.99
CA VAL A 283 9.77 3.63 -2.20
C VAL A 283 10.13 2.18 -1.94
N TYR A 284 10.12 1.80 -0.67
CA TYR A 284 10.47 0.46 -0.20
C TYR A 284 9.27 -0.19 0.48
N LEU A 285 8.83 -1.31 -0.10
CA LEU A 285 7.81 -2.17 0.47
C LEU A 285 8.51 -3.35 1.14
N THR A 286 8.47 -3.37 2.46
CA THR A 286 9.09 -4.39 3.30
C THR A 286 8.09 -5.04 4.25
N SER A 287 6.79 -4.76 4.11
CA SER A 287 5.78 -5.49 4.87
C SER A 287 5.71 -6.96 4.44
N SER A 288 5.61 -7.87 5.41
CA SER A 288 5.43 -9.31 5.15
C SER A 288 3.96 -9.74 5.03
N ALA A 289 3.02 -8.80 4.90
CA ALA A 289 1.60 -9.15 4.87
C ALA A 289 1.09 -9.53 3.48
N GLY A 290 0.19 -10.51 3.42
CA GLY A 290 -0.49 -10.94 2.19
C GLY A 290 -1.73 -10.13 1.82
N THR A 291 -1.98 -8.97 2.44
CA THR A 291 -3.12 -8.05 2.20
C THR A 291 -2.71 -6.59 2.48
N GLY A 292 -3.54 -5.60 2.11
CA GLY A 292 -3.28 -4.17 2.33
C GLY A 292 -3.95 -3.28 1.29
N GLY A 293 -3.32 -2.17 0.92
CA GLY A 293 -3.75 -1.29 -0.17
C GLY A 293 -4.40 0.00 0.33
N GLY A 294 -5.64 0.23 -0.07
CA GLY A 294 -6.43 1.42 0.30
C GLY A 294 -6.68 2.37 -0.87
N SER A 295 -7.36 3.49 -0.57
CA SER A 295 -7.84 4.44 -1.58
C SER A 295 -6.92 5.63 -1.84
N ALA A 296 -5.80 5.76 -1.11
CA ALA A 296 -4.83 6.84 -1.33
C ALA A 296 -4.18 6.75 -2.71
N THR A 297 -3.55 7.85 -3.14
CA THR A 297 -2.67 7.84 -4.32
C THR A 297 -1.21 7.89 -3.87
N LEU A 298 -0.42 6.90 -4.23
CA LEU A 298 1.03 6.95 -4.21
C LEU A 298 1.52 7.52 -5.54
N LYS A 299 2.07 8.72 -5.50
CA LYS A 299 2.54 9.46 -6.67
C LYS A 299 4.06 9.46 -6.74
N PHE A 300 4.60 9.31 -7.95
CA PHE A 300 6.03 9.42 -8.24
C PHE A 300 6.29 10.64 -9.12
N THR A 301 6.92 11.69 -8.56
CA THR A 301 7.22 12.95 -9.29
C THR A 301 8.66 13.43 -9.15
N GLY A 302 9.56 12.62 -8.59
CA GLY A 302 10.97 12.98 -8.41
C GLY A 302 11.66 13.33 -9.73
N SER A 303 12.58 14.30 -9.70
CA SER A 303 13.28 14.85 -10.87
C SER A 303 14.40 13.98 -11.44
N GLY A 304 14.80 12.90 -10.75
CA GLY A 304 15.72 11.88 -11.25
C GLY A 304 15.14 10.47 -11.11
N SER A 305 15.94 9.46 -11.44
CA SER A 305 15.53 8.06 -11.29
C SER A 305 15.01 7.75 -9.89
N GLN A 306 13.88 7.05 -9.83
CA GLN A 306 13.32 6.51 -8.60
C GLN A 306 13.27 4.99 -8.70
N THR A 307 13.34 4.32 -7.56
CA THR A 307 13.07 2.88 -7.47
C THR A 307 11.82 2.63 -6.63
N LEU A 308 10.91 1.83 -7.16
CA LEU A 308 9.87 1.16 -6.39
C LEU A 308 10.31 -0.30 -6.19
N SER A 309 10.67 -0.63 -4.95
CA SER A 309 11.11 -1.97 -4.58
C SER A 309 10.02 -2.69 -3.79
N GLY A 310 9.48 -3.75 -4.38
CA GLY A 310 8.64 -4.71 -3.68
C GLY A 310 9.43 -5.63 -2.72
N PRO A 311 8.74 -6.43 -1.88
CA PRO A 311 9.36 -7.48 -1.10
C PRO A 311 9.78 -8.69 -1.97
N ALA A 312 10.61 -9.58 -1.39
CA ALA A 312 11.09 -10.79 -2.06
C ALA A 312 9.98 -11.84 -2.33
N ASN A 313 8.89 -11.82 -1.54
CA ASN A 313 7.72 -12.68 -1.68
C ASN A 313 6.49 -11.87 -2.10
N PHE A 314 5.41 -12.51 -2.55
CA PHE A 314 4.17 -11.82 -2.95
C PHE A 314 3.42 -11.25 -1.73
N GLN A 315 3.96 -10.19 -1.18
CA GLN A 315 3.50 -9.49 0.02
C GLN A 315 3.38 -7.99 -0.27
N ASP A 316 2.71 -7.28 0.63
CA ASP A 316 2.36 -5.87 0.57
C ASP A 316 1.49 -5.49 -0.64
N TYR A 317 0.58 -4.55 -0.46
CA TYR A 317 -0.36 -4.13 -1.49
C TYR A 317 -0.30 -2.61 -1.59
N LEU A 318 0.06 -2.12 -2.77
CA LEU A 318 0.01 -0.71 -3.05
C LEU A 318 -1.44 -0.25 -3.21
N PRO A 319 -1.77 0.98 -2.77
CA PRO A 319 -3.02 1.65 -3.10
C PRO A 319 -2.97 2.09 -4.58
N ASN A 320 -3.63 3.19 -4.95
CA ASN A 320 -3.49 3.71 -6.32
C ASN A 320 -2.05 4.15 -6.57
N VAL A 321 -1.52 3.87 -7.76
CA VAL A 321 -0.19 4.27 -8.19
C VAL A 321 -0.33 5.25 -9.36
N ASP A 322 0.27 6.43 -9.22
CA ASP A 322 0.38 7.45 -10.27
C ASP A 322 1.86 7.75 -10.56
N ILE A 323 2.30 7.40 -11.78
CA ILE A 323 3.65 7.64 -12.26
C ILE A 323 3.61 8.86 -13.16
N ASN A 324 4.11 9.98 -12.64
CA ASN A 324 4.17 11.25 -13.35
C ASN A 324 5.58 11.83 -13.22
N LYS A 325 6.53 11.09 -13.79
CA LYS A 325 7.95 11.43 -13.74
C LYS A 325 8.37 12.17 -15.00
N THR A 326 9.44 12.95 -14.86
CA THR A 326 10.20 13.47 -16.01
C THR A 326 11.25 12.48 -16.50
N ASP A 327 11.63 11.51 -15.69
CA ASP A 327 12.66 10.50 -15.93
C ASP A 327 12.09 9.08 -15.67
N THR A 328 12.91 8.14 -15.19
CA THR A 328 12.63 6.70 -15.12
C THR A 328 12.22 6.25 -13.72
N LEU A 329 11.15 5.46 -13.60
CA LEU A 329 10.84 4.64 -12.43
C LEU A 329 11.33 3.20 -12.68
N HIS A 330 12.33 2.77 -11.91
CA HIS A 330 12.79 1.39 -11.92
C HIS A 330 11.94 0.56 -10.95
N LEU A 331 11.50 -0.61 -11.41
CA LEU A 331 10.76 -1.57 -10.61
C LEU A 331 11.67 -2.73 -10.19
N ALA A 332 11.59 -3.11 -8.92
CA ALA A 332 12.35 -4.24 -8.38
C ALA A 332 11.47 -5.20 -7.58
N ASN A 333 11.86 -6.49 -7.60
CA ASN A 333 11.20 -7.58 -6.87
C ASN A 333 9.71 -7.76 -7.23
N LYS A 334 8.87 -8.12 -6.25
CA LYS A 334 7.44 -8.43 -6.45
C LYS A 334 6.57 -7.29 -5.94
N ILE A 335 5.83 -6.65 -6.85
CA ILE A 335 4.99 -5.49 -6.55
C ILE A 335 3.53 -5.92 -6.73
N ARG A 336 2.71 -5.85 -5.67
CA ARG A 336 1.27 -6.10 -5.78
C ARG A 336 0.50 -4.81 -5.69
N VAL A 337 -0.54 -4.68 -6.51
CA VAL A 337 -1.30 -3.44 -6.65
C VAL A 337 -2.78 -3.74 -6.39
N ALA A 338 -3.31 -3.21 -5.29
CA ALA A 338 -4.74 -3.22 -4.98
C ALA A 338 -5.49 -2.08 -5.67
N GLY A 339 -4.86 -0.90 -5.82
CA GLY A 339 -5.48 0.24 -6.49
C GLY A 339 -5.38 0.20 -8.02
N ASN A 340 -5.69 1.33 -8.64
CA ASN A 340 -5.45 1.60 -10.05
C ASN A 340 -3.95 1.87 -10.31
N TRP A 341 -3.50 1.62 -11.54
CA TRP A 341 -2.14 1.90 -11.96
C TRP A 341 -2.15 2.84 -13.16
N THR A 342 -1.61 4.04 -12.98
CA THR A 342 -1.59 5.09 -14.01
C THR A 342 -0.15 5.48 -14.30
N ARG A 343 0.26 5.40 -15.56
CA ARG A 343 1.42 6.13 -16.07
C ARG A 343 0.94 7.37 -16.82
N THR A 344 1.09 8.53 -16.19
CA THR A 344 0.82 9.83 -16.82
C THR A 344 2.02 10.30 -17.63
N ALA A 345 3.24 10.16 -17.10
CA ALA A 345 4.47 10.58 -17.76
C ALA A 345 5.70 9.79 -17.25
N GLY A 346 6.82 9.92 -17.96
CA GLY A 346 8.10 9.30 -17.60
C GLY A 346 8.22 7.84 -18.05
N VAL A 347 9.41 7.25 -17.93
CA VAL A 347 9.65 5.86 -18.34
C VAL A 347 9.42 4.92 -17.18
N VAL A 348 8.81 3.76 -17.42
CA VAL A 348 8.78 2.65 -16.46
C VAL A 348 9.77 1.61 -16.96
N ASP A 349 10.83 1.39 -16.18
CA ASP A 349 11.76 0.30 -16.39
C ASP A 349 11.36 -0.88 -15.49
N GLY A 350 10.84 -1.92 -16.12
CA GLY A 350 10.40 -3.14 -15.44
C GLY A 350 11.53 -3.97 -14.82
N GLY A 351 12.80 -3.76 -15.22
CA GLY A 351 13.93 -4.54 -14.73
C GLY A 351 13.66 -6.05 -14.72
N SER A 352 13.93 -6.71 -13.59
CA SER A 352 13.57 -8.12 -13.35
C SER A 352 12.30 -8.29 -12.50
N SER A 353 11.50 -7.24 -12.35
CA SER A 353 10.36 -7.24 -11.43
C SER A 353 9.20 -8.14 -11.88
N THR A 354 8.30 -8.42 -10.94
CA THR A 354 6.96 -8.95 -11.21
C THR A 354 5.93 -7.97 -10.67
N VAL A 355 5.01 -7.52 -11.52
CA VAL A 355 3.88 -6.69 -11.13
C VAL A 355 2.61 -7.54 -11.13
N THR A 356 1.96 -7.64 -9.98
CA THR A 356 0.71 -8.37 -9.80
C THR A 356 -0.44 -7.40 -9.63
N PHE A 357 -1.37 -7.40 -10.58
CA PHE A 357 -2.61 -6.64 -10.53
C PHE A 357 -3.72 -7.53 -9.94
N ILE A 358 -4.28 -7.10 -8.81
CA ILE A 358 -5.22 -7.92 -8.04
C ILE A 358 -6.58 -7.26 -7.98
N ASN A 359 -7.63 -8.04 -8.27
CA ASN A 359 -9.02 -7.59 -8.27
C ASN A 359 -9.28 -6.48 -9.31
N THR A 360 -10.51 -5.97 -9.30
CA THR A 360 -10.96 -4.93 -10.23
C THR A 360 -10.09 -3.69 -10.14
N LYS A 361 -9.65 -3.19 -11.30
CA LYS A 361 -8.88 -1.94 -11.44
C LYS A 361 -8.73 -1.51 -12.88
N THR A 362 -8.21 -0.30 -13.05
CA THR A 362 -7.80 0.26 -14.33
C THR A 362 -6.29 0.41 -14.41
N ILE A 363 -5.73 0.04 -15.56
CA ILE A 363 -4.33 0.27 -15.96
C ILE A 363 -4.36 1.28 -17.11
N THR A 364 -3.70 2.42 -16.92
CA THR A 364 -3.72 3.55 -17.87
C THR A 364 -2.30 3.96 -18.25
N GLY A 365 -2.10 4.27 -19.53
CA GLY A 365 -0.84 4.79 -20.06
C GLY A 365 0.06 3.66 -20.56
N SER A 366 0.40 3.69 -21.86
CA SER A 366 1.20 2.63 -22.47
C SER A 366 2.59 2.57 -21.86
N GLN A 367 3.03 1.37 -21.48
CA GLN A 367 4.25 1.15 -20.70
C GLN A 367 4.74 -0.29 -20.85
N THR A 368 6.01 -0.52 -20.49
CA THR A 368 6.63 -1.85 -20.50
C THR A 368 6.89 -2.33 -19.07
N LEU A 369 6.45 -3.55 -18.77
CA LEU A 369 6.72 -4.25 -17.53
C LEU A 369 7.43 -5.58 -17.83
N ASN A 370 8.16 -6.13 -16.86
CA ASN A 370 8.89 -7.38 -17.05
C ASN A 370 7.96 -8.61 -16.98
N LYS A 371 7.54 -9.01 -15.77
CA LYS A 371 6.50 -10.04 -15.57
C LYS A 371 5.21 -9.40 -15.09
N VAL A 372 4.07 -9.82 -15.63
CA VAL A 372 2.75 -9.30 -15.27
C VAL A 372 1.79 -10.42 -14.92
N TYR A 373 1.26 -10.38 -13.70
CA TYR A 373 0.30 -11.36 -13.20
C TYR A 373 -1.06 -10.68 -12.93
N ILE A 374 -2.14 -11.30 -13.40
CA ILE A 374 -3.52 -10.89 -13.11
C ILE A 374 -4.15 -11.92 -12.18
N GLN A 375 -4.57 -11.47 -11.00
CA GLN A 375 -5.16 -12.31 -9.96
C GLN A 375 -6.46 -11.73 -9.43
N ALA A 376 -7.28 -12.56 -8.81
CA ALA A 376 -8.49 -12.11 -8.16
C ALA A 376 -8.84 -12.92 -6.89
N THR A 377 -9.46 -12.27 -5.91
CA THR A 377 -10.07 -12.85 -4.70
C THR A 377 -11.60 -12.83 -4.73
N ALA A 378 -12.16 -12.30 -5.81
CA ALA A 378 -13.58 -12.26 -6.14
C ALA A 378 -13.68 -12.10 -7.68
N ALA A 379 -14.87 -12.26 -8.27
CA ALA A 379 -15.02 -11.96 -9.70
C ALA A 379 -14.56 -10.52 -10.00
N ALA A 380 -13.65 -10.36 -10.96
CA ALA A 380 -12.92 -9.10 -11.13
C ALA A 380 -12.81 -8.69 -12.60
N THR A 381 -12.81 -7.37 -12.82
CA THR A 381 -12.55 -6.77 -14.14
C THR A 381 -11.29 -5.92 -14.10
N VAL A 382 -10.26 -6.31 -14.85
CA VAL A 382 -9.09 -5.49 -15.12
C VAL A 382 -9.30 -4.76 -16.43
N THR A 383 -9.35 -3.43 -16.37
CA THR A 383 -9.52 -2.59 -17.56
C THR A 383 -8.16 -2.08 -17.99
N ILE A 384 -7.72 -2.42 -19.20
CA ILE A 384 -6.62 -1.71 -19.87
C ILE A 384 -7.28 -0.54 -20.60
N ALA A 385 -7.01 0.69 -20.17
CA ALA A 385 -7.71 1.87 -20.69
C ALA A 385 -7.63 1.93 -22.23
N ALA A 386 -8.64 2.51 -22.89
CA ALA A 386 -8.63 2.67 -24.34
C ALA A 386 -7.34 3.38 -24.81
N SER A 387 -6.80 2.94 -25.95
CA SER A 387 -5.50 3.41 -26.49
C SER A 387 -4.28 3.15 -25.59
N THR A 388 -4.42 2.36 -24.52
CA THR A 388 -3.28 1.87 -23.72
C THR A 388 -2.82 0.51 -24.23
N THR A 389 -1.51 0.35 -24.38
CA THR A 389 -0.83 -0.91 -24.65
C THR A 389 0.09 -1.24 -23.47
N LEU A 390 -0.18 -2.34 -22.79
CA LEU A 390 0.68 -2.89 -21.75
C LEU A 390 1.63 -3.91 -22.36
N THR A 391 2.91 -3.59 -22.49
CA THR A 391 3.92 -4.53 -22.99
C THR A 391 4.50 -5.36 -21.85
N VAL A 392 4.50 -6.68 -22.00
CA VAL A 392 5.05 -7.65 -21.04
C VAL A 392 6.24 -8.36 -21.68
N VAL A 393 7.43 -8.16 -21.12
CA VAL A 393 8.69 -8.64 -21.71
C VAL A 393 8.90 -10.15 -21.49
N SER A 394 8.57 -10.63 -20.29
CA SER A 394 8.69 -12.03 -19.88
C SER A 394 7.28 -12.60 -19.67
N ASP A 395 7.03 -13.28 -18.55
CA ASP A 395 5.81 -14.06 -18.34
C ASP A 395 4.59 -13.16 -18.14
N PHE A 396 3.52 -13.44 -18.89
CA PHE A 396 2.16 -12.97 -18.60
C PHE A 396 1.32 -14.10 -18.01
N LYS A 397 0.69 -13.90 -16.85
CA LYS A 397 -0.10 -14.94 -16.18
C LYS A 397 -1.48 -14.45 -15.79
N ILE A 398 -2.49 -15.27 -16.07
CA ILE A 398 -3.82 -15.18 -15.48
C ILE A 398 -3.94 -16.37 -14.53
N LEU A 399 -4.09 -16.12 -13.22
CA LEU A 399 -3.98 -17.17 -12.21
C LEU A 399 -4.84 -16.92 -10.98
N ASN A 400 -5.10 -18.00 -10.24
CA ASN A 400 -5.76 -17.92 -8.93
C ASN A 400 -4.90 -17.15 -7.92
N ASN A 401 -5.55 -16.52 -6.93
CA ASN A 401 -4.88 -15.97 -5.76
C ASN A 401 -4.82 -16.99 -4.61
N GLY A 402 -4.28 -18.18 -4.88
CA GLY A 402 -4.35 -19.33 -3.97
C GLY A 402 -5.76 -19.92 -3.84
N GLY A 403 -5.85 -21.22 -3.56
CA GLY A 403 -7.15 -21.90 -3.42
C GLY A 403 -8.03 -21.83 -4.67
N THR A 404 -9.32 -21.57 -4.47
CA THR A 404 -10.36 -21.51 -5.52
C THR A 404 -10.19 -20.29 -6.43
N GLY A 405 -10.28 -20.47 -7.74
CA GLY A 405 -10.27 -19.37 -8.69
C GLY A 405 -11.55 -18.54 -8.70
N PHE A 406 -11.43 -17.36 -9.31
CA PHE A 406 -12.56 -16.47 -9.63
C PHE A 406 -12.50 -16.07 -11.10
N ALA A 407 -13.64 -15.71 -11.67
CA ALA A 407 -13.71 -15.20 -13.04
C ALA A 407 -12.91 -13.90 -13.18
N ILE A 408 -12.00 -13.86 -14.16
CA ILE A 408 -11.16 -12.70 -14.47
C ILE A 408 -11.53 -12.19 -15.86
N THR A 409 -12.00 -10.95 -15.93
CA THR A 409 -12.31 -10.26 -17.18
C THR A 409 -11.25 -9.19 -17.45
N ILE A 410 -10.70 -9.15 -18.66
CA ILE A 410 -9.74 -8.14 -19.13
C ILE A 410 -10.39 -7.36 -20.28
N ASN A 411 -10.69 -6.09 -20.05
CA ASN A 411 -11.44 -5.26 -20.98
C ASN A 411 -10.60 -4.15 -21.59
N THR A 412 -10.95 -3.83 -22.85
CA THR A 412 -10.42 -2.74 -23.67
C THR A 412 -8.89 -2.76 -23.81
N GLY A 413 -8.33 -1.79 -24.53
CA GLY A 413 -6.88 -1.67 -24.71
C GLY A 413 -6.21 -2.93 -25.28
N SER A 414 -4.90 -3.03 -25.09
CA SER A 414 -4.12 -4.18 -25.56
C SER A 414 -3.00 -4.58 -24.60
N ILE A 415 -2.62 -5.86 -24.65
CA ILE A 415 -1.46 -6.42 -23.96
C ILE A 415 -0.52 -6.99 -25.01
N ASP A 416 0.70 -6.49 -25.08
CA ASP A 416 1.74 -7.01 -25.98
C ASP A 416 2.62 -8.00 -25.20
N ALA A 417 2.33 -9.30 -25.35
CA ALA A 417 3.09 -10.36 -24.70
C ALA A 417 4.29 -10.78 -25.57
N LYS A 418 5.51 -10.55 -25.06
CA LYS A 418 6.77 -10.97 -25.69
C LYS A 418 7.33 -12.28 -25.12
N GLY A 419 6.94 -12.65 -23.90
CA GLY A 419 7.28 -13.93 -23.28
C GLY A 419 6.12 -14.91 -23.24
N ASP A 420 6.24 -15.95 -22.41
CA ASP A 420 5.26 -17.01 -22.28
C ASP A 420 3.97 -16.53 -21.59
N ILE A 421 2.86 -17.18 -21.94
CA ILE A 421 1.53 -16.88 -21.39
C ILE A 421 1.06 -18.09 -20.59
N TYR A 422 0.57 -17.88 -19.37
CA TYR A 422 0.07 -18.96 -18.50
C TYR A 422 -1.38 -18.73 -18.11
N LEU A 423 -2.23 -19.70 -18.44
CA LEU A 423 -3.66 -19.75 -18.14
C LEU A 423 -3.91 -20.64 -16.93
N ALA A 424 -3.43 -20.19 -15.77
CA ALA A 424 -3.44 -20.94 -14.52
C ALA A 424 -4.65 -20.62 -13.62
N ASN A 425 -5.70 -20.01 -14.19
CA ASN A 425 -6.97 -19.82 -13.51
C ASN A 425 -7.90 -21.02 -13.82
N ASP A 426 -8.56 -21.57 -12.80
CA ASP A 426 -9.34 -22.80 -12.91
C ASP A 426 -10.85 -22.54 -13.07
N VAL A 427 -11.22 -21.41 -13.66
CA VAL A 427 -12.61 -20.96 -13.80
C VAL A 427 -13.01 -20.80 -15.27
N THR A 428 -14.22 -21.23 -15.62
CA THR A 428 -14.76 -21.18 -16.99
C THR A 428 -15.34 -19.81 -17.40
N GLY A 429 -15.53 -18.90 -16.45
CA GLY A 429 -16.01 -17.53 -16.67
C GLY A 429 -14.90 -16.49 -16.71
N GLY A 430 -15.11 -15.41 -17.45
CA GLY A 430 -14.14 -14.32 -17.63
C GLY A 430 -14.00 -13.91 -19.09
N GLY A 431 -12.76 -13.72 -19.54
CA GLY A 431 -12.43 -13.30 -20.90
C GLY A 431 -12.39 -11.78 -21.00
N GLY A 432 -13.18 -11.20 -21.89
CA GLY A 432 -13.33 -9.74 -22.02
C GLY A 432 -12.97 -9.19 -23.39
N SER A 433 -12.98 -7.87 -23.51
CA SER A 433 -12.83 -7.15 -24.78
C SER A 433 -11.42 -6.67 -25.11
N ALA A 434 -10.43 -6.92 -24.24
CA ALA A 434 -9.04 -6.60 -24.53
C ALA A 434 -8.49 -7.45 -25.69
N THR A 435 -7.38 -7.03 -26.27
CA THR A 435 -6.61 -7.87 -27.21
C THR A 435 -5.24 -8.19 -26.64
N ILE A 436 -4.91 -9.47 -26.55
CA ILE A 436 -3.56 -9.95 -26.25
C ILE A 436 -2.85 -10.17 -27.60
N ASN A 437 -1.89 -9.30 -27.89
CA ASN A 437 -1.00 -9.44 -29.03
C ASN A 437 0.19 -10.32 -28.64
N ILE A 438 0.39 -11.40 -29.38
CA ILE A 438 1.55 -12.28 -29.24
C ILE A 438 2.59 -11.80 -30.23
N VAL A 439 3.62 -11.13 -29.70
CA VAL A 439 4.60 -10.36 -30.47
C VAL A 439 6.03 -10.70 -30.05
N GLY A 440 7.01 -10.14 -30.74
CA GLY A 440 8.43 -10.38 -30.48
C GLY A 440 9.03 -11.48 -31.35
N THR A 441 10.29 -11.81 -31.07
CA THR A 441 11.15 -12.63 -31.94
C THR A 441 11.49 -14.01 -31.37
N GLY A 442 11.36 -14.19 -30.05
CA GLY A 442 11.64 -15.43 -29.36
C GLY A 442 10.55 -16.48 -29.55
N THR A 443 10.85 -17.72 -29.21
CA THR A 443 9.83 -18.76 -29.01
C THR A 443 8.95 -18.38 -27.83
N GLN A 444 7.64 -18.62 -27.95
CA GLN A 444 6.67 -18.41 -26.88
C GLN A 444 5.76 -19.62 -26.78
N THR A 445 5.27 -19.91 -25.58
CA THR A 445 4.25 -20.92 -25.32
C THR A 445 3.04 -20.29 -24.63
N ILE A 446 1.83 -20.63 -25.09
CA ILE A 446 0.62 -20.47 -24.29
C ILE A 446 0.38 -21.77 -23.53
N TYR A 447 0.62 -21.72 -22.22
CA TYR A 447 0.30 -22.82 -21.32
C TYR A 447 -1.18 -22.75 -20.95
N GLY A 448 -1.98 -23.62 -21.56
CA GLY A 448 -3.42 -23.72 -21.33
C GLY A 448 -3.79 -24.37 -20.00
N SER A 449 -5.09 -24.57 -19.80
CA SER A 449 -5.62 -25.30 -18.64
C SER A 449 -5.77 -26.78 -18.96
N THR A 450 -5.57 -27.66 -17.97
CA THR A 450 -5.85 -29.10 -18.12
C THR A 450 -7.34 -29.42 -18.24
N THR A 451 -8.21 -28.45 -17.92
CA THR A 451 -9.67 -28.59 -17.96
C THR A 451 -10.24 -27.69 -19.05
N ALA A 452 -11.11 -28.27 -19.88
CA ALA A 452 -11.76 -27.55 -20.97
C ALA A 452 -12.53 -26.32 -20.47
N GLY A 453 -12.42 -25.21 -21.20
CA GLY A 453 -13.13 -23.96 -20.91
C GLY A 453 -12.53 -23.12 -19.77
N ASN A 454 -11.54 -23.60 -19.01
CA ASN A 454 -10.94 -22.79 -17.95
C ASN A 454 -10.05 -21.66 -18.46
N SER A 455 -9.98 -20.57 -17.69
CA SER A 455 -9.20 -19.36 -17.95
C SER A 455 -9.42 -18.78 -19.36
N PRO A 456 -10.67 -18.42 -19.73
CA PRO A 456 -10.97 -17.83 -21.03
C PRO A 456 -10.09 -16.61 -21.32
N LEU A 457 -9.38 -16.64 -22.45
CA LEU A 457 -8.67 -15.50 -22.98
C LEU A 457 -9.66 -14.49 -23.59
N PRO A 458 -9.37 -13.17 -23.50
CA PRO A 458 -10.01 -12.17 -24.34
C PRO A 458 -9.53 -12.33 -25.80
N GLY A 459 -9.56 -11.29 -26.62
CA GLY A 459 -9.07 -11.37 -28.01
C GLY A 459 -7.61 -11.78 -28.07
N VAL A 460 -7.24 -12.62 -29.04
CA VAL A 460 -5.87 -13.05 -29.32
C VAL A 460 -5.50 -12.63 -30.74
N ASN A 461 -4.36 -11.96 -30.87
CA ASN A 461 -3.77 -11.59 -32.15
C ASN A 461 -2.32 -12.05 -32.22
N ILE A 462 -2.01 -12.95 -33.14
CA ILE A 462 -0.65 -13.47 -33.34
C ILE A 462 0.04 -12.62 -34.41
N ASN A 463 1.08 -11.90 -34.03
CA ASN A 463 1.83 -11.01 -34.93
C ASN A 463 3.31 -11.06 -34.56
N LYS A 464 3.88 -12.25 -34.66
CA LYS A 464 5.28 -12.49 -34.31
C LYS A 464 6.17 -12.07 -35.48
N ALA A 465 7.23 -11.33 -35.17
CA ALA A 465 8.24 -10.96 -36.17
C ALA A 465 9.09 -12.19 -36.56
N SER A 466 9.34 -13.08 -35.59
CA SER A 466 9.99 -14.37 -35.79
C SER A 466 9.68 -15.31 -34.61
N GLY A 467 10.23 -16.52 -34.66
CA GLY A 467 10.03 -17.53 -33.63
C GLY A 467 8.69 -18.26 -33.78
N THR A 468 8.58 -19.37 -33.06
CA THR A 468 7.40 -20.25 -33.09
C THR A 468 6.54 -20.02 -31.86
N LEU A 469 5.23 -19.98 -32.04
CA LEU A 469 4.24 -20.04 -30.96
C LEU A 469 3.80 -21.49 -30.75
N TYR A 470 4.05 -21.98 -29.54
CA TYR A 470 3.58 -23.28 -29.06
C TYR A 470 2.38 -23.12 -28.13
N PHE A 471 1.69 -24.24 -27.90
CA PHE A 471 0.50 -24.31 -27.07
C PHE A 471 0.54 -25.61 -26.25
N SER A 472 0.02 -25.58 -25.02
CA SER A 472 -0.22 -26.78 -24.20
C SER A 472 -1.67 -26.85 -23.74
N ASP A 473 -2.16 -28.07 -23.52
CA ASP A 473 -3.47 -28.34 -22.90
C ASP A 473 -4.64 -27.63 -23.61
N TYR A 474 -5.65 -27.17 -22.88
CA TYR A 474 -6.77 -26.39 -23.43
C TYR A 474 -6.46 -24.90 -23.41
N VAL A 475 -6.43 -24.30 -24.59
CA VAL A 475 -6.29 -22.86 -24.77
C VAL A 475 -7.68 -22.31 -25.06
N ASN A 476 -8.38 -21.88 -24.01
CA ASN A 476 -9.72 -21.31 -24.16
C ASN A 476 -9.65 -19.86 -24.65
N VAL A 477 -10.27 -19.59 -25.79
CA VAL A 477 -10.36 -18.27 -26.40
C VAL A 477 -11.83 -17.85 -26.48
N ALA A 478 -12.21 -16.91 -25.61
CA ALA A 478 -13.56 -16.34 -25.60
C ALA A 478 -13.69 -15.11 -26.51
N GLY A 479 -12.59 -14.40 -26.76
CA GLY A 479 -12.55 -13.25 -27.67
C GLY A 479 -12.17 -13.60 -29.11
N ASN A 480 -11.96 -12.56 -29.94
CA ASN A 480 -11.59 -12.72 -31.36
C ASN A 480 -10.24 -13.43 -31.53
N TRP A 481 -10.05 -14.12 -32.66
CA TRP A 481 -8.79 -14.76 -33.02
C TRP A 481 -8.27 -14.23 -34.35
N ALA A 482 -7.05 -13.74 -34.35
CA ALA A 482 -6.36 -13.29 -35.56
C ALA A 482 -4.93 -13.81 -35.57
N HIS A 483 -4.41 -14.06 -36.77
CA HIS A 483 -3.01 -14.38 -36.99
C HIS A 483 -2.56 -13.64 -38.25
N THR A 484 -1.66 -12.69 -38.06
CA THR A 484 -1.12 -11.81 -39.10
C THR A 484 0.20 -12.34 -39.61
N THR A 485 1.14 -12.60 -38.70
CA THR A 485 2.46 -13.18 -39.01
C THR A 485 2.96 -14.07 -37.86
N GLY A 486 3.85 -14.99 -38.19
CA GLY A 486 4.47 -15.92 -37.24
C GLY A 486 4.25 -17.38 -37.62
N THR A 487 4.92 -18.27 -36.90
CA THR A 487 4.73 -19.71 -37.05
C THR A 487 3.97 -20.26 -35.85
N ILE A 488 2.91 -21.02 -36.09
CA ILE A 488 2.15 -21.76 -35.06
C ILE A 488 2.56 -23.22 -35.08
N SER A 489 2.84 -23.79 -33.90
CA SER A 489 3.05 -25.22 -33.71
C SER A 489 2.20 -25.72 -32.54
N GLN A 490 0.98 -26.15 -32.84
CA GLN A 490 0.00 -26.54 -31.83
C GLN A 490 0.37 -27.81 -31.03
N GLY A 491 1.12 -28.73 -31.62
CA GLY A 491 1.40 -30.03 -30.97
C GLY A 491 0.09 -30.80 -30.67
N THR A 492 -0.06 -31.26 -29.43
CA THR A 492 -1.24 -32.01 -28.95
C THR A 492 -2.26 -31.16 -28.20
N SER A 493 -2.03 -29.85 -28.11
CA SER A 493 -2.96 -28.93 -27.43
C SER A 493 -4.28 -28.78 -28.18
N ILE A 494 -5.25 -28.13 -27.55
CA ILE A 494 -6.60 -27.92 -28.07
C ILE A 494 -6.88 -26.42 -28.09
N ILE A 495 -7.16 -25.88 -29.27
CA ILE A 495 -7.70 -24.53 -29.39
C ILE A 495 -9.21 -24.62 -29.16
N TYR A 496 -9.66 -24.03 -28.06
CA TYR A 496 -11.03 -24.13 -27.59
C TYR A 496 -11.71 -22.76 -27.73
N PHE A 497 -12.49 -22.57 -28.79
CA PHE A 497 -13.27 -21.36 -28.99
C PHE A 497 -14.55 -21.43 -28.18
N SER A 498 -14.78 -20.43 -27.34
CA SER A 498 -16.01 -20.27 -26.58
C SER A 498 -16.63 -18.88 -26.75
N GLY A 499 -17.88 -18.72 -26.33
CA GLY A 499 -18.54 -17.42 -26.32
C GLY A 499 -18.83 -16.89 -27.73
N THR A 500 -18.64 -15.58 -27.95
CA THR A 500 -18.89 -14.95 -29.24
C THR A 500 -17.60 -14.34 -29.78
N ASN A 501 -17.11 -14.85 -30.91
CA ASN A 501 -15.83 -14.44 -31.47
C ASN A 501 -15.83 -14.36 -33.00
N THR A 502 -14.93 -13.53 -33.52
CA THR A 502 -14.58 -13.45 -34.93
C THR A 502 -13.19 -14.04 -35.14
N ILE A 503 -13.07 -14.98 -36.08
CA ILE A 503 -11.83 -15.65 -36.47
C ILE A 503 -11.40 -15.10 -37.83
N SER A 504 -10.34 -14.29 -37.85
CA SER A 504 -9.94 -13.47 -38.99
C SER A 504 -8.68 -14.00 -39.71
N THR A 505 -8.48 -15.32 -39.70
CA THR A 505 -7.27 -15.98 -40.23
C THR A 505 -7.58 -17.25 -41.00
N SER A 506 -6.62 -17.74 -41.78
CA SER A 506 -6.64 -19.03 -42.46
C SER A 506 -5.61 -20.00 -41.89
N ASP A 507 -5.69 -20.25 -40.57
CA ASP A 507 -4.72 -21.09 -39.86
C ASP A 507 -4.92 -22.60 -40.15
N SER A 508 -3.80 -23.33 -40.14
CA SER A 508 -3.80 -24.79 -40.08
C SER A 508 -3.54 -25.24 -38.64
N LEU A 509 -4.57 -25.79 -38.01
CA LEU A 509 -4.62 -26.22 -36.62
C LEU A 509 -4.76 -27.76 -36.54
N LYS A 510 -4.38 -28.35 -35.42
CA LYS A 510 -4.47 -29.78 -35.13
C LYS A 510 -5.83 -30.14 -34.55
N THR A 511 -6.07 -29.81 -33.28
CA THR A 511 -7.34 -30.09 -32.60
C THR A 511 -8.07 -28.79 -32.28
N VAL A 512 -9.30 -28.67 -32.76
CA VAL A 512 -10.11 -27.46 -32.58
C VAL A 512 -11.47 -27.84 -32.02
N THR A 513 -11.91 -27.12 -31.00
CA THR A 513 -13.26 -27.22 -30.45
C THR A 513 -13.96 -25.88 -30.58
N PHE A 514 -15.11 -25.86 -31.25
CA PHE A 514 -16.06 -24.75 -31.21
C PHE A 514 -17.13 -25.08 -30.19
N HIS A 515 -17.15 -24.41 -29.04
CA HIS A 515 -18.03 -24.73 -27.93
C HIS A 515 -18.88 -23.55 -27.49
N THR A 516 -20.20 -23.69 -27.61
CA THR A 516 -21.24 -22.75 -27.16
C THR A 516 -21.06 -21.31 -27.65
N GLY A 517 -22.13 -20.77 -28.21
CA GLY A 517 -22.16 -19.39 -28.69
C GLY A 517 -21.98 -19.29 -30.21
N THR A 518 -21.49 -18.13 -30.66
CA THR A 518 -21.47 -17.76 -32.08
C THR A 518 -20.04 -17.48 -32.53
N HIS A 519 -19.56 -18.25 -33.48
CA HIS A 519 -18.23 -18.10 -34.06
C HIS A 519 -18.36 -17.64 -35.50
N THR A 520 -17.73 -16.52 -35.84
CA THR A 520 -17.75 -15.98 -37.20
C THR A 520 -16.37 -16.13 -37.81
N ILE A 521 -16.21 -17.03 -38.79
CA ILE A 521 -14.98 -17.10 -39.58
C ILE A 521 -15.12 -16.06 -40.68
N SER A 522 -14.22 -15.08 -40.74
CA SER A 522 -14.35 -13.97 -41.69
C SER A 522 -14.49 -14.47 -43.13
N SER A 523 -15.27 -13.75 -43.95
CA SER A 523 -15.49 -14.12 -45.35
C SER A 523 -14.18 -14.31 -46.11
N GLY A 524 -14.09 -15.38 -46.91
CA GLY A 524 -12.88 -15.75 -47.65
C GLY A 524 -11.75 -16.37 -46.81
N LYS A 525 -11.93 -16.55 -45.49
CA LYS A 525 -10.97 -17.23 -44.63
C LYS A 525 -11.32 -18.71 -44.44
N THR A 526 -10.29 -19.52 -44.19
CA THR A 526 -10.42 -20.98 -44.06
C THR A 526 -9.60 -21.52 -42.90
N ILE A 527 -10.25 -22.09 -41.90
CA ILE A 527 -9.57 -22.82 -40.83
C ILE A 527 -9.42 -24.28 -41.25
N ILE A 528 -8.19 -24.78 -41.25
CA ILE A 528 -7.89 -26.19 -41.53
C ILE A 528 -7.70 -26.92 -40.20
N VAL A 529 -8.32 -28.08 -40.04
CA VAL A 529 -8.22 -28.92 -38.84
C VAL A 529 -7.71 -30.31 -39.21
N ASP A 530 -6.47 -30.61 -38.80
CA ASP A 530 -5.70 -31.78 -39.24
C ASP A 530 -5.76 -32.99 -38.28
N SER A 531 -6.39 -32.88 -37.10
CA SER A 531 -6.44 -34.00 -36.13
C SER A 531 -7.84 -34.30 -35.60
N LEU A 532 -8.52 -33.34 -34.98
CA LEU A 532 -9.89 -33.54 -34.50
C LEU A 532 -10.64 -32.22 -34.48
N LEU A 533 -11.81 -32.17 -35.12
CA LEU A 533 -12.75 -31.06 -35.00
C LEU A 533 -13.91 -31.48 -34.10
N THR A 534 -14.17 -30.69 -33.06
CA THR A 534 -15.36 -30.82 -32.23
C THR A 534 -16.25 -29.59 -32.39
N ILE A 535 -17.52 -29.79 -32.68
CA ILE A 535 -18.55 -28.75 -32.63
C ILE A 535 -19.48 -29.12 -31.49
N ALA A 536 -19.66 -28.23 -30.52
CA ALA A 536 -20.42 -28.49 -29.30
C ALA A 536 -21.33 -27.31 -28.95
N GLY A 537 -22.53 -27.29 -29.52
CA GLY A 537 -23.60 -26.32 -29.22
C GLY A 537 -23.36 -24.94 -29.82
N SER A 538 -22.74 -24.89 -31.01
CA SER A 538 -22.16 -23.67 -31.57
C SER A 538 -22.79 -23.28 -32.90
N THR A 539 -23.04 -21.99 -33.08
CA THR A 539 -23.41 -21.42 -34.39
C THR A 539 -22.15 -20.93 -35.09
N ILE A 540 -21.86 -21.46 -36.27
CA ILE A 540 -20.66 -21.10 -37.04
C ILE A 540 -21.07 -20.39 -38.33
N ASN A 541 -20.69 -19.12 -38.44
CA ASN A 541 -21.07 -18.24 -39.54
C ASN A 541 -19.87 -17.90 -40.42
N THR A 542 -20.17 -17.81 -41.72
CA THR A 542 -19.30 -17.38 -42.81
C THR A 542 -17.98 -18.17 -42.91
N GLY A 543 -17.18 -17.88 -43.94
CA GLY A 543 -15.89 -18.57 -44.14
C GLY A 543 -16.01 -20.09 -44.31
N THR A 544 -14.90 -20.79 -44.12
CA THR A 544 -14.81 -22.24 -44.32
C THR A 544 -14.03 -22.93 -43.20
N ILE A 545 -14.48 -24.13 -42.81
CA ILE A 545 -13.71 -25.08 -42.01
C ILE A 545 -13.38 -26.26 -42.89
N ASN A 546 -12.09 -26.52 -43.13
CA ASN A 546 -11.60 -27.74 -43.78
C ASN A 546 -11.27 -28.78 -42.71
N ALA A 547 -12.18 -29.74 -42.54
CA ALA A 547 -12.02 -30.87 -41.66
C ALA A 547 -11.27 -32.01 -42.37
N ARG A 548 -9.98 -32.14 -42.08
CA ARG A 548 -9.10 -33.15 -42.70
C ARG A 548 -8.95 -34.44 -41.88
N ALA A 549 -9.53 -34.48 -40.69
CA ALA A 549 -9.51 -35.63 -39.79
C ALA A 549 -10.90 -35.86 -39.17
N ASN A 550 -10.96 -36.59 -38.06
CA ASN A 550 -12.23 -36.99 -37.44
C ASN A 550 -13.02 -35.79 -36.91
N LEU A 551 -14.34 -35.94 -36.89
CA LEU A 551 -15.30 -34.98 -36.36
C LEU A 551 -16.14 -35.57 -35.24
N VAL A 552 -16.45 -34.73 -34.26
CA VAL A 552 -17.40 -35.04 -33.19
C VAL A 552 -18.38 -33.88 -33.03
N ILE A 553 -19.67 -34.23 -32.92
CA ILE A 553 -20.73 -33.33 -32.50
C ILE A 553 -20.99 -33.62 -31.02
N GLY A 554 -20.68 -32.65 -30.17
CA GLY A 554 -20.45 -32.87 -28.74
C GLY A 554 -21.56 -32.40 -27.81
N SER A 555 -22.56 -31.65 -28.29
CA SER A 555 -23.61 -31.08 -27.43
C SER A 555 -24.97 -31.74 -27.62
N VAL A 556 -25.76 -31.73 -26.54
CA VAL A 556 -27.19 -32.06 -26.54
C VAL A 556 -28.08 -30.81 -26.70
N ALA A 557 -27.49 -29.65 -26.93
CA ALA A 557 -28.24 -28.42 -27.15
C ALA A 557 -28.92 -28.44 -28.53
N THR A 558 -30.14 -27.89 -28.63
CA THR A 558 -30.84 -27.68 -29.91
C THR A 558 -30.28 -26.50 -30.71
N THR A 559 -29.43 -25.68 -30.08
CA THR A 559 -28.68 -24.59 -30.70
C THR A 559 -27.53 -25.13 -31.54
N GLY A 560 -27.35 -24.59 -32.74
CA GLY A 560 -26.27 -24.96 -33.65
C GLY A 560 -26.52 -24.47 -35.09
N GLY A 561 -25.62 -24.82 -36.00
CA GLY A 561 -25.72 -24.53 -37.42
C GLY A 561 -24.93 -23.30 -37.82
N GLY A 562 -25.59 -22.38 -38.52
CA GLY A 562 -24.96 -21.19 -39.12
C GLY A 562 -24.66 -21.39 -40.60
N ASN A 563 -24.10 -20.35 -41.23
CA ASN A 563 -23.92 -20.28 -42.68
C ASN A 563 -22.47 -20.47 -43.14
N ALA A 564 -21.54 -20.86 -42.26
CA ALA A 564 -20.20 -21.28 -42.65
C ALA A 564 -20.23 -22.53 -43.54
N THR A 565 -19.18 -22.75 -44.33
CA THR A 565 -18.98 -24.01 -45.04
C THR A 565 -18.10 -24.94 -44.21
N LEU A 566 -18.65 -26.03 -43.71
CA LEU A 566 -17.91 -27.17 -43.18
C LEU A 566 -17.58 -28.12 -44.33
N ASN A 567 -16.33 -28.17 -44.75
CA ASN A 567 -15.83 -29.00 -45.82
C ASN A 567 -15.04 -30.20 -45.25
N ILE A 568 -15.61 -31.40 -45.36
CA ILE A 568 -14.98 -32.65 -44.93
C ILE A 568 -14.16 -33.20 -46.12
N ASN A 569 -12.85 -32.97 -46.07
CA ASN A 569 -11.96 -33.17 -47.22
C ASN A 569 -10.62 -33.85 -46.88
N GLY A 570 -10.59 -34.64 -45.80
CA GLY A 570 -9.42 -35.47 -45.49
C GLY A 570 -9.19 -36.55 -46.54
N THR A 571 -7.93 -36.90 -46.78
CA THR A 571 -7.54 -37.97 -47.72
C THR A 571 -7.59 -39.37 -47.10
N GLY A 572 -7.50 -39.46 -45.77
CA GLY A 572 -7.68 -40.70 -45.01
C GLY A 572 -9.14 -41.02 -44.73
N ASN A 573 -9.37 -42.16 -44.08
CA ASN A 573 -10.68 -42.47 -43.51
C ASN A 573 -11.00 -41.47 -42.38
N GLN A 574 -12.21 -40.95 -42.37
CA GLN A 574 -12.70 -40.01 -41.36
C GLN A 574 -13.95 -40.60 -40.70
N SER A 575 -14.12 -40.34 -39.41
CA SER A 575 -15.38 -40.56 -38.71
C SER A 575 -16.07 -39.23 -38.42
N LEU A 576 -17.40 -39.20 -38.56
CA LEU A 576 -18.27 -38.14 -38.04
C LEU A 576 -19.19 -38.77 -36.99
N THR A 577 -18.95 -38.47 -35.72
CA THR A 577 -19.74 -38.98 -34.60
C THR A 577 -20.76 -37.94 -34.15
N GLY A 578 -22.05 -38.27 -34.27
CA GLY A 578 -23.18 -37.46 -33.82
C GLY A 578 -23.55 -37.62 -32.35
N ASN A 579 -24.55 -36.86 -31.88
CA ASN A 579 -25.02 -36.80 -30.47
C ASN A 579 -26.24 -37.70 -30.15
N SER A 580 -26.59 -38.60 -31.07
CA SER A 580 -27.69 -39.58 -30.94
C SER A 580 -29.11 -39.01 -30.81
N THR A 581 -29.30 -37.69 -30.85
CA THR A 581 -30.61 -37.03 -30.70
C THR A 581 -30.92 -36.13 -31.89
N THR A 582 -32.06 -36.34 -32.53
CA THR A 582 -32.49 -35.55 -33.70
C THR A 582 -32.68 -34.07 -33.34
N GLY A 583 -32.15 -33.18 -34.16
CA GLY A 583 -32.29 -31.72 -34.01
C GLY A 583 -31.25 -31.08 -33.10
N ASN A 584 -30.47 -31.85 -32.36
CA ASN A 584 -29.42 -31.32 -31.49
C ASN A 584 -28.13 -31.02 -32.28
N ASP A 585 -27.49 -29.91 -31.93
CA ASP A 585 -26.14 -29.49 -32.32
C ASP A 585 -25.89 -29.62 -33.83
N ARG A 586 -26.69 -28.85 -34.57
CA ARG A 586 -26.76 -28.89 -36.04
C ARG A 586 -25.42 -28.45 -36.63
N LEU A 587 -24.91 -29.17 -37.65
CA LEU A 587 -23.77 -28.71 -38.44
C LEU A 587 -24.14 -27.51 -39.33
N PRO A 588 -23.20 -26.62 -39.72
CA PRO A 588 -23.47 -25.57 -40.70
C PRO A 588 -23.60 -26.16 -42.13
N ASN A 589 -23.48 -25.35 -43.19
CA ASN A 589 -23.48 -25.89 -44.56
C ASN A 589 -22.36 -26.94 -44.69
N THR A 590 -22.72 -28.19 -44.95
CA THR A 590 -21.80 -29.32 -44.91
C THR A 590 -21.54 -29.84 -46.31
N VAL A 591 -20.28 -29.86 -46.71
CA VAL A 591 -19.80 -30.41 -47.97
C VAL A 591 -18.89 -31.59 -47.66
N ILE A 592 -19.17 -32.75 -48.25
CA ILE A 592 -18.25 -33.88 -48.27
C ILE A 592 -17.53 -33.82 -49.62
N ASN A 593 -16.25 -33.50 -49.59
CA ASN A 593 -15.40 -33.36 -50.76
C ASN A 593 -14.10 -34.15 -50.53
N LYS A 594 -14.24 -35.48 -50.50
CA LYS A 594 -13.13 -36.38 -50.22
C LYS A 594 -12.52 -36.85 -51.53
N SER A 595 -11.24 -36.53 -51.75
CA SER A 595 -10.49 -37.07 -52.89
C SER A 595 -10.08 -38.54 -52.71
N ALA A 596 -10.12 -39.05 -51.47
CA ALA A 596 -9.81 -40.42 -51.08
C ALA A 596 -10.36 -40.76 -49.69
N GLY A 597 -10.36 -42.06 -49.35
CA GLY A 597 -10.82 -42.58 -48.06
C GLY A 597 -12.35 -42.59 -47.90
N THR A 598 -12.83 -43.14 -46.79
CA THR A 598 -14.26 -43.20 -46.45
C THR A 598 -14.64 -42.19 -45.38
N LEU A 599 -15.88 -41.71 -45.39
CA LEU A 599 -16.49 -41.02 -44.25
C LEU A 599 -17.48 -41.98 -43.59
N SER A 600 -17.18 -42.39 -42.35
CA SER A 600 -18.11 -43.19 -41.54
C SER A 600 -18.89 -42.27 -40.62
N VAL A 601 -20.21 -42.26 -40.75
CA VAL A 601 -21.10 -41.50 -39.86
C VAL A 601 -21.67 -42.44 -38.81
N THR A 602 -21.52 -42.07 -37.55
CA THR A 602 -22.09 -42.81 -36.41
C THR A 602 -23.01 -41.88 -35.61
N ASN A 603 -24.03 -42.47 -34.99
CA ASN A 603 -25.10 -41.76 -34.28
C ASN A 603 -25.90 -40.78 -35.18
N THR A 604 -26.84 -40.08 -34.57
CA THR A 604 -27.66 -39.06 -35.24
C THR A 604 -26.84 -37.79 -35.49
N VAL A 605 -26.75 -37.38 -36.75
CA VAL A 605 -26.17 -36.11 -37.18
C VAL A 605 -27.29 -35.22 -37.70
N SER A 606 -27.38 -34.00 -37.17
CA SER A 606 -28.32 -32.99 -37.65
C SER A 606 -27.58 -31.95 -38.47
N ILE A 607 -28.15 -31.53 -39.60
CA ILE A 607 -27.57 -30.50 -40.45
C ILE A 607 -28.48 -29.28 -40.45
N GLY A 608 -27.86 -28.12 -40.22
CA GLY A 608 -28.49 -26.81 -40.13
C GLY A 608 -28.67 -26.14 -41.48
N GLY A 609 -27.66 -26.27 -42.34
CA GLY A 609 -27.61 -25.67 -43.67
C GLY A 609 -27.77 -26.68 -44.80
N ASN A 610 -27.17 -26.37 -45.95
CA ASN A 610 -27.14 -27.26 -47.12
C ASN A 610 -26.23 -28.46 -46.87
N PHE A 611 -26.58 -29.61 -47.43
CA PHE A 611 -25.73 -30.79 -47.48
C PHE A 611 -25.36 -31.09 -48.94
N THR A 612 -24.07 -31.27 -49.22
CA THR A 612 -23.58 -31.55 -50.56
C THR A 612 -22.51 -32.64 -50.50
N TYR A 613 -22.60 -33.60 -51.41
CA TYR A 613 -21.58 -34.62 -51.64
C TYR A 613 -21.02 -34.41 -53.05
N THR A 614 -19.72 -34.19 -53.18
CA THR A 614 -19.03 -33.87 -54.43
C THR A 614 -17.89 -34.81 -54.71
#